data_AF-A0A9D2Q1Q1-F1
#
_entry.id   AF-A0A9D2Q1Q1-F1
#
_cell.length_a   1.000
_cell.length_b   1.000
_cell.length_c   1.000
_cell.angle_alpha   90.00
_cell.angle_beta   90.00
_cell.angle_gamma   90.00
#
_symmetry.space_group_name_H-M   'P 1'
#
loop_
_entity.id
_entity.type
_entity.pdbx_description
1 polymer ?
#
loop_
_entity_poly.entity_id
_entity_poly.type
_entity_poly.pdbx_seq_one_letter_code
_entity_poly.pdbx_strand_id
1 'polypeptide(L)'
;QAQQQARRQKSGADSSPTTPGVVDHRRLMDLRKELSSLVSAWAKKSGTPHGAVHNTLRSRSGGPAVAQASAEQIEERIAIVRGWFVGRR
;
A
#
# COMPACT_ATOMS: atom_id res chain seq x y z
N GLN A 1 20.41 9.55 -13.83
CA GLN A 1 19.50 10.14 -12.83
C GLN A 1 18.17 9.39 -12.99
N ALA A 2 17.62 8.60 -12.07
CA ALA A 2 17.22 8.84 -10.68
C ALA A 2 17.44 7.56 -9.83
N GLN A 3 18.30 7.61 -8.83
CA GLN A 3 17.97 7.75 -7.40
C GLN A 3 17.50 6.45 -6.69
N GLN A 4 18.52 5.68 -6.28
CA GLN A 4 18.72 5.15 -4.92
C GLN A 4 17.61 4.30 -4.29
N GLN A 5 17.76 2.98 -4.39
CA GLN A 5 17.21 2.03 -3.41
C GLN A 5 18.36 1.62 -2.46
N ALA A 6 18.57 2.40 -1.40
CA ALA A 6 19.57 2.11 -0.39
C ALA A 6 18.91 1.92 0.99
N ARG A 7 18.99 0.68 1.48
CA ARG A 7 19.18 0.21 2.88
C ARG A 7 18.54 1.01 4.03
N ARG A 8 17.62 0.38 4.78
CA ARG A 8 17.64 0.20 6.26
C ARG A 8 16.46 -0.68 6.69
N GLN A 9 16.69 -1.96 7.01
CA GLN A 9 16.73 -2.56 8.35
C GLN A 9 15.49 -2.35 9.25
N LYS A 10 14.87 -3.50 9.58
CA LYS A 10 14.52 -3.98 10.93
C LYS A 10 13.66 -3.05 11.80
N SER A 11 12.35 -3.32 11.81
CA SER A 11 11.45 -3.19 12.97
C SER A 11 10.10 -3.81 12.63
N GLY A 12 9.58 -4.66 13.51
CA GLY A 12 8.25 -5.27 13.40
C GLY A 12 8.29 -6.79 13.53
N ALA A 13 8.69 -7.27 14.70
CA ALA A 13 8.26 -8.57 15.17
C ALA A 13 6.74 -8.55 15.41
N ASP A 14 6.15 -9.74 15.36
CA ASP A 14 4.79 -10.08 15.75
C ASP A 14 3.69 -9.88 14.71
N SER A 15 3.36 -10.99 14.02
CA SER A 15 1.98 -11.39 13.69
C SER A 15 2.04 -12.82 13.15
N SER A 16 1.79 -13.78 14.03
CA SER A 16 1.65 -15.21 13.74
C SER A 16 0.73 -15.46 12.54
N PRO A 17 1.02 -16.43 11.65
CA PRO A 17 0.07 -16.82 10.62
C PRO A 17 -1.05 -17.65 11.27
N THR A 18 -2.03 -16.97 11.85
CA THR A 18 -3.36 -17.56 12.02
C THR A 18 -3.84 -17.87 10.60
N THR A 19 -4.19 -19.11 10.33
CA THR A 19 -4.63 -19.57 9.01
C THR A 19 -6.15 -19.42 8.90
N PRO A 20 -6.70 -18.38 8.24
CA PRO A 20 -8.00 -18.45 7.58
C PRO A 20 -7.77 -18.78 6.10
N GLY A 21 -8.70 -19.50 5.48
CA GLY A 21 -8.51 -20.26 4.25
C GLY A 21 -7.96 -19.51 3.02
N VAL A 22 -7.45 -20.29 2.06
CA VAL A 22 -6.87 -19.88 0.76
C VAL A 22 -7.62 -18.73 0.05
N VAL A 23 -8.94 -18.60 0.28
CA VAL A 23 -9.79 -17.52 -0.25
C VAL A 23 -9.35 -16.13 0.25
N ASP A 24 -9.04 -15.97 1.54
CA ASP A 24 -8.60 -14.69 2.10
C ASP A 24 -7.24 -14.26 1.54
N HIS A 25 -6.33 -15.22 1.36
CA HIS A 25 -5.03 -14.92 0.77
C HIS A 25 -5.15 -14.46 -0.68
N ARG A 26 -6.00 -15.10 -1.48
CA ARG A 26 -6.26 -14.69 -2.87
C ARG A 26 -6.86 -13.28 -2.92
N ARG A 27 -7.88 -13.00 -2.09
CA ARG A 27 -8.49 -11.67 -1.99
C ARG A 27 -7.45 -10.60 -1.59
N LEU A 28 -6.60 -10.90 -0.60
CA LEU A 28 -5.51 -10.00 -0.21
C LEU A 28 -4.53 -9.73 -1.35
N MET A 29 -4.16 -10.74 -2.13
CA MET A 29 -3.28 -10.56 -3.30
C MET A 29 -3.92 -9.66 -4.35
N ASP A 30 -5.21 -9.85 -4.64
CA ASP A 30 -5.96 -9.04 -5.60
C ASP A 30 -6.04 -7.57 -5.15
N LEU A 31 -6.36 -7.33 -3.87
CA LEU A 31 -6.37 -5.99 -3.27
C LEU A 31 -4.99 -5.33 -3.34
N ARG A 32 -3.90 -6.05 -3.03
CA ARG A 32 -2.53 -5.52 -3.14
C ARG A 32 -2.18 -5.14 -4.57
N LYS A 33 -2.58 -5.97 -5.54
CA LYS A 33 -2.36 -5.71 -6.97
C LYS A 33 -3.12 -4.47 -7.42
N GLU A 34 -4.36 -4.33 -7.00
CA GLU A 34 -5.17 -3.14 -7.26
C GLU A 34 -4.53 -1.87 -6.68
N LEU A 35 -4.14 -1.90 -5.40
CA LEU A 35 -3.46 -0.79 -4.75
C LEU A 35 -2.19 -0.38 -5.51
N SER A 36 -1.34 -1.35 -5.88
CA SER A 36 -0.10 -1.09 -6.63
C SER A 36 -0.36 -0.44 -7.99
N SER A 37 -1.42 -0.89 -8.69
CA SER A 37 -1.84 -0.32 -9.97
C SER A 37 -2.29 1.13 -9.83
N LEU A 38 -3.15 1.43 -8.85
CA LEU A 38 -3.64 2.78 -8.59
C LEU A 38 -2.51 3.72 -8.17
N VAL A 39 -1.60 3.26 -7.31
CA VAL A 39 -0.43 4.05 -6.91
C VAL A 39 0.48 4.33 -8.10
N SER A 40 0.68 3.36 -9.00
CA SER A 40 1.47 3.55 -10.21
C SER A 40 0.83 4.56 -11.16
N ALA A 41 -0.48 4.50 -11.35
CA ALA A 41 -1.22 5.47 -12.14
C ALA A 41 -1.17 6.88 -11.53
N TRP A 42 -1.30 6.97 -10.20
CA TRP A 42 -1.23 8.25 -9.49
C TRP A 42 0.17 8.86 -9.56
N ALA A 43 1.22 8.07 -9.29
CA ALA A 43 2.61 8.50 -9.38
C ALA A 43 2.95 9.08 -10.76
N LYS A 44 2.46 8.45 -11.83
CA LYS A 44 2.59 8.97 -13.20
C LYS A 44 1.83 10.28 -13.40
N LYS A 45 0.60 10.38 -12.88
CA LYS A 45 -0.25 11.58 -13.00
C LYS A 45 0.27 12.77 -12.19
N SER A 46 0.75 12.55 -10.97
CA SER A 46 1.20 13.59 -10.05
C SER A 46 2.69 13.92 -10.17
N GLY A 47 3.46 13.08 -10.86
CA GLY A 47 4.93 13.17 -10.90
C GLY A 47 5.61 12.74 -9.59
N THR A 48 4.85 12.26 -8.60
CA THR A 48 5.39 11.85 -7.31
C THR A 48 6.03 10.47 -7.41
N PRO A 49 7.24 10.26 -6.86
CA PRO A 49 7.86 8.93 -6.84
C PRO A 49 6.96 7.88 -6.16
N HIS A 50 6.89 6.67 -6.73
CA HIS A 50 6.04 5.59 -6.24
C HIS A 50 6.22 5.31 -4.73
N GLY A 51 7.46 5.31 -4.23
CA GLY A 51 7.76 5.12 -2.80
C GLY A 51 7.24 6.24 -1.91
N ALA A 52 7.27 7.50 -2.37
CA ALA A 52 6.73 8.63 -1.62
C ALA A 52 5.20 8.53 -1.49
N VAL A 53 4.51 8.03 -2.53
CA VAL A 53 3.07 7.78 -2.49
C VAL A 53 2.71 6.72 -1.43
N HIS A 54 3.45 5.61 -1.37
CA HIS A 54 3.26 4.60 -0.32
C HIS A 54 3.52 5.14 1.09
N ASN A 55 4.54 6.00 1.24
CA ASN A 55 4.79 6.66 2.53
C ASN A 55 3.62 7.54 2.96
N THR A 56 3.05 8.33 2.03
CA THR A 56 1.85 9.13 2.32
C THR A 56 0.66 8.25 2.70
N LEU A 57 0.43 7.15 1.99
CA LEU A 57 -0.65 6.22 2.32
C LEU A 57 -0.48 5.56 3.68
N ARG A 58 0.76 5.17 4.01
CA ARG A 58 1.10 4.63 5.32
C ARG A 58 0.87 5.66 6.43
N SER A 59 1.24 6.92 6.20
CA SER A 59 1.01 8.00 7.17
C SER A 59 -0.47 8.33 7.36
N ARG A 60 -1.28 8.26 6.29
CA ARG A 60 -2.72 8.58 6.35
C ARG A 60 -3.58 7.46 6.94
N SER A 61 -3.34 6.22 6.53
CA SER A 61 -4.15 5.07 6.97
C SER A 61 -3.69 4.52 8.32
N GLY A 62 -2.48 4.90 8.77
CA GLY A 62 -1.82 4.21 9.87
C GLY A 62 -1.51 2.74 9.54
N GLY A 63 -0.73 2.10 10.40
CA GLY A 63 -0.50 0.66 10.31
C GLY A 63 0.74 0.19 9.51
N PRO A 64 0.89 -1.14 9.35
CA PRO A 64 2.12 -1.77 8.89
C PRO A 64 2.32 -1.63 7.38
N ALA A 65 3.44 -2.15 6.86
CA ALA A 65 3.71 -2.16 5.42
C ALA A 65 2.61 -2.93 4.67
N VAL A 66 2.35 -2.60 3.39
CA VAL A 66 1.29 -3.25 2.58
C VAL A 66 1.36 -4.79 2.62
N ALA A 67 2.57 -5.36 2.68
CA ALA A 67 2.79 -6.80 2.76
C ALA A 67 2.25 -7.45 4.05
N GLN A 68 2.08 -6.66 5.12
CA GLN A 68 1.59 -7.06 6.44
C GLN A 68 0.24 -6.42 6.77
N ALA A 69 -0.31 -5.61 5.86
CA ALA A 69 -1.60 -4.95 6.06
C ALA A 69 -2.74 -5.95 5.88
N SER A 70 -3.77 -5.80 6.70
CA SER A 70 -5.04 -6.55 6.58
C SER A 70 -5.84 -6.10 5.35
N ALA A 71 -6.88 -6.87 4.99
CA ALA A 71 -7.72 -6.55 3.84
C ALA A 71 -8.35 -5.16 3.97
N GLU A 72 -8.96 -4.86 5.12
CA GLU A 72 -9.56 -3.56 5.44
C GLU A 72 -8.54 -2.42 5.31
N GLN A 73 -7.31 -2.60 5.79
CA GLN A 73 -6.26 -1.59 5.67
C GLN A 73 -5.85 -1.35 4.21
N ILE A 74 -5.89 -2.37 3.36
CA ILE A 74 -5.58 -2.22 1.94
C ILE A 74 -6.76 -1.55 1.22
N GLU A 75 -7.99 -1.91 1.55
CA GLU A 75 -9.21 -1.28 1.02
C GLU A 75 -9.28 0.21 1.38
N GLU A 76 -8.93 0.57 2.61
CA GLU A 76 -8.86 1.98 3.04
C GLU A 76 -7.79 2.75 2.25
N ARG A 77 -6.61 2.16 2.03
CA ARG A 77 -5.56 2.76 1.19
C ARG A 77 -6.04 2.95 -0.24
N ILE A 78 -6.75 1.97 -0.82
CA ILE A 78 -7.36 2.08 -2.15
C ILE A 78 -8.34 3.25 -2.19
N ALA A 79 -9.21 3.37 -1.18
CA ALA A 79 -10.17 4.46 -1.08
C ALA A 79 -9.48 5.85 -1.04
N ILE A 80 -8.40 5.99 -0.27
CA ILE A 80 -7.61 7.23 -0.21
C ILE A 80 -7.01 7.57 -1.57
N VAL A 81 -6.34 6.62 -2.25
CA VAL A 81 -5.74 6.86 -3.57
C VAL A 81 -6.81 7.23 -4.60
N ARG A 82 -7.95 6.54 -4.59
CA ARG A 82 -9.11 6.86 -5.45
C ARG A 82 -9.63 8.27 -5.17
N GLY A 83 -9.69 8.68 -3.90
CA GLY A 83 -10.04 10.05 -3.48
C GLY A 83 -9.18 11.12 -4.15
N TRP A 84 -7.88 10.86 -4.28
CA TRP A 84 -6.96 11.78 -4.95
C TRP A 84 -7.25 11.95 -6.44
N PHE A 85 -7.71 10.89 -7.13
CA PHE A 85 -8.09 10.97 -8.54
C PHE A 85 -9.34 11.85 -8.76
N VAL A 86 -10.27 11.86 -7.81
CA VAL A 86 -11.52 12.64 -7.90
C VAL A 86 -11.44 14.03 -7.26
N GLY A 87 -10.25 14.44 -6.78
CA GLY A 87 -10.04 15.77 -6.21
C GLY A 87 -10.55 15.96 -4.77
N ARG A 88 -10.94 14.88 -4.07
CA ARG A 88 -11.21 14.91 -2.63
C ARG A 88 -9.87 14.74 -1.90
N ARG A 89 -9.27 15.84 -1.46
CA ARG A 89 -7.95 15.85 -0.81
C ARG A 89 -8.02 15.53 0.68
#